data_AF-A0AAV5E624-F1
#
_entry.id   AF-A0AAV5E624-F1
#
_cell.length_a   1.000
_cell.length_b   1.000
_cell.length_c   1.000
_cell.angle_alpha   90.00
_cell.angle_beta   90.00
_cell.angle_gamma   90.00
#
_symmetry.space_group_name_H-M   'P 1'
#
loop_
_entity.id
_entity.type
_entity.pdbx_description
1 polymer ?
#
loop_
_entity_poly.entity_id
_entity_poly.type
_entity_poly.pdbx_seq_one_letter_code
_entity_poly.pdbx_strand_id
1 'polypeptide(L)'
;MVDYNVLGGKCNRGLSVIDSYKILKGVDVLSKEETFLACTLGWCIEWLQAYFLVLDDIMDNSQTRRGQPCWFRVPQVGLIAVNDGIILRNHISRILQRHFKGKPYYVDLIDLFNEVEFKTASGQLLDLITTHEGEKDLSKYNLTVHRRIVQYKTAYYSFYLPVACALLLSGENLDNFGDVKNILVDMGTYFQVQDDYLDCFGDPEFIGKIGTDIEDNKCSWLVVQALEHADESQKSILFENYGKSDPESVAKVKDLYRELNLEVLFHEYERESYNKLIADIEAQPNKAVQTVLKSFLHKIYKRDK
;
A
#
# COMPACT_ATOMS: atom_id res chain seq x y z
N MET A 1 15.52 -16.45 5.56
CA MET A 1 14.62 -15.95 4.50
C MET A 1 13.23 -15.64 5.04
N VAL A 2 12.42 -16.63 5.44
CA VAL A 2 11.03 -16.37 5.92
C VAL A 2 10.99 -15.44 7.12
N ASP A 3 11.67 -15.77 8.22
CA ASP A 3 11.68 -14.94 9.44
C ASP A 3 12.17 -13.52 9.17
N TYR A 4 13.11 -13.35 8.23
CA TYR A 4 13.69 -12.06 7.87
C TYR A 4 12.68 -11.16 7.12
N ASN A 5 11.95 -11.73 6.16
CA ASN A 5 11.11 -10.96 5.24
C ASN A 5 9.65 -10.86 5.69
N VAL A 6 9.15 -11.85 6.41
CA VAL A 6 7.73 -11.93 6.82
C VAL A 6 7.51 -11.28 8.18
N LEU A 7 8.50 -11.33 9.09
CA LEU A 7 8.43 -10.68 10.40
C LEU A 7 9.02 -9.26 10.37
N GLY A 8 8.91 -8.54 11.49
CA GLY A 8 9.49 -7.20 11.67
C GLY A 8 8.62 -6.04 11.18
N GLY A 9 7.49 -6.32 10.52
CA GLY A 9 6.46 -5.33 10.23
C GLY A 9 5.49 -5.11 11.39
N LYS A 10 4.59 -4.11 11.25
CA LYS A 10 3.49 -3.85 12.21
C LYS A 10 2.34 -4.88 12.10
N CYS A 11 2.35 -5.71 11.04
CA CYS A 11 1.29 -6.67 10.71
C CYS A 11 -0.12 -6.08 10.62
N ASN A 12 -0.24 -4.79 10.31
CA ASN A 12 -1.54 -4.09 10.27
C ASN A 12 -2.53 -4.76 9.30
N ARG A 13 -2.05 -5.24 8.14
CA ARG A 13 -2.91 -5.88 7.14
C ARG A 13 -3.41 -7.23 7.63
N GLY A 14 -2.51 -8.03 8.19
CA GLY A 14 -2.85 -9.33 8.78
C GLY A 14 -3.80 -9.22 9.97
N LEU A 15 -3.53 -8.31 10.91
CA LEU A 15 -4.37 -8.05 12.08
C LEU A 15 -5.77 -7.56 11.67
N SER A 16 -5.86 -6.76 10.61
CA SER A 16 -7.13 -6.27 10.11
C SER A 16 -8.09 -7.37 9.63
N VAL A 17 -7.60 -8.54 9.20
CA VAL A 17 -8.49 -9.69 8.91
C VAL A 17 -9.22 -10.13 10.18
N ILE A 18 -8.48 -10.24 11.28
CA ILE A 18 -8.98 -10.71 12.57
C ILE A 18 -9.98 -9.70 13.15
N ASP A 19 -9.61 -8.42 13.15
CA ASP A 19 -10.45 -7.33 13.64
C ASP A 19 -11.75 -7.23 12.83
N SER A 20 -11.64 -7.28 11.50
CA SER A 20 -12.82 -7.22 10.63
C SER A 20 -13.74 -8.41 10.85
N TYR A 21 -13.19 -9.61 11.01
CA TYR A 21 -13.99 -10.81 11.22
C TYR A 21 -14.74 -10.80 12.56
N LYS A 22 -14.09 -10.33 13.63
CA LYS A 22 -14.75 -10.10 14.93
C LYS A 22 -15.93 -9.15 14.82
N ILE A 23 -15.74 -8.02 14.14
CA ILE A 23 -16.77 -6.99 13.96
C ILE A 23 -17.93 -7.53 13.13
N LEU A 24 -17.65 -8.19 12.00
CA LEU A 24 -18.68 -8.78 11.12
C LEU A 24 -19.52 -9.83 11.84
N LYS A 25 -18.88 -10.64 12.70
CA LYS A 25 -19.56 -11.66 13.49
C LYS A 25 -20.26 -11.10 14.74
N GLY A 26 -19.94 -9.87 15.15
CA GLY A 26 -20.51 -9.24 16.34
C GLY A 26 -20.03 -9.89 17.65
N VAL A 27 -18.77 -10.34 17.71
CA VAL A 27 -18.18 -10.99 18.89
C VAL A 27 -16.83 -10.38 19.27
N ASP A 28 -16.55 -10.30 20.57
CA ASP A 28 -15.24 -9.81 21.06
C ASP A 28 -14.14 -10.88 20.97
N VAL A 29 -14.56 -12.14 21.12
CA VAL A 29 -13.68 -13.32 21.17
C VAL A 29 -14.13 -14.34 20.15
N LEU A 30 -13.23 -14.68 19.23
CA LEU A 30 -13.41 -15.76 18.27
C LEU A 30 -13.12 -17.11 18.93
N SER A 31 -13.71 -18.19 18.42
CA SER A 31 -13.29 -19.53 18.82
C SER A 31 -11.82 -19.79 18.44
N LYS A 32 -11.21 -20.86 18.97
CA LYS A 32 -9.83 -21.23 18.63
C LYS A 32 -9.67 -21.51 17.13
N GLU A 33 -10.63 -22.19 16.51
CA GLU A 33 -10.59 -22.47 15.07
C GLU A 33 -10.71 -21.19 14.26
N GLU A 34 -11.67 -20.32 14.61
CA GLU A 34 -11.89 -19.05 13.91
C GLU A 34 -10.70 -18.11 14.01
N THR A 35 -10.11 -18.00 15.20
CA THR A 35 -8.88 -17.24 15.42
C THR A 35 -7.77 -17.79 14.53
N PHE A 36 -7.60 -19.12 14.52
CA PHE A 36 -6.57 -19.75 13.69
C PHE A 36 -6.77 -19.47 12.20
N LEU A 37 -7.99 -19.60 11.68
CA LEU A 37 -8.30 -19.34 10.27
C LEU A 37 -8.11 -17.86 9.89
N ALA A 38 -8.60 -16.94 10.72
CA ALA A 38 -8.41 -15.50 10.50
C ALA A 38 -6.93 -15.10 10.52
N CYS A 39 -6.16 -15.59 11.51
CA CYS A 39 -4.71 -15.39 11.55
C CYS A 39 -4.02 -16.00 10.33
N THR A 40 -4.47 -17.17 9.86
CA THR A 40 -3.87 -17.84 8.71
C THR A 40 -4.06 -17.01 7.43
N LEU A 41 -5.26 -16.45 7.20
CA LEU A 41 -5.48 -15.52 6.08
C LEU A 41 -4.71 -14.21 6.27
N GLY A 42 -4.66 -13.67 7.48
CA GLY A 42 -3.85 -12.49 7.78
C GLY A 42 -2.38 -12.70 7.43
N TRP A 43 -1.83 -13.87 7.77
CA TRP A 43 -0.48 -14.25 7.36
C TRP A 43 -0.35 -14.41 5.84
N CYS A 44 -1.31 -15.01 5.13
CA CYS A 44 -1.25 -15.04 3.66
C CYS A 44 -1.05 -13.64 3.04
N ILE A 45 -1.68 -12.60 3.62
CA ILE A 45 -1.52 -11.21 3.17
C ILE A 45 -0.12 -10.68 3.51
N GLU A 46 0.40 -10.94 4.72
CA GLU A 46 1.77 -10.54 5.10
C GLU A 46 2.84 -11.27 4.27
N TRP A 47 2.61 -12.52 3.87
CA TRP A 47 3.45 -13.26 2.93
C TRP A 47 3.39 -12.66 1.51
N LEU A 48 2.20 -12.28 1.05
CA LEU A 48 2.03 -11.59 -0.24
C LEU A 48 2.76 -10.25 -0.24
N GLN A 49 2.63 -9.47 0.83
CA GLN A 49 3.36 -8.24 1.00
C GLN A 49 4.87 -8.49 1.02
N ALA A 50 5.36 -9.46 1.81
CA ALA A 50 6.79 -9.78 1.88
C ALA A 50 7.37 -10.17 0.51
N TYR A 51 6.62 -10.93 -0.29
CA TYR A 51 6.97 -11.24 -1.67
C TYR A 51 7.19 -9.98 -2.51
N PHE A 52 6.20 -9.07 -2.54
CA PHE A 52 6.32 -7.83 -3.30
C PHE A 52 7.46 -6.97 -2.80
N LEU A 53 7.63 -6.81 -1.48
CA LEU A 53 8.69 -5.97 -0.91
C LEU A 53 10.10 -6.50 -1.22
N VAL A 54 10.31 -7.83 -1.23
CA VAL A 54 11.61 -8.41 -1.61
C VAL A 54 11.97 -8.06 -3.06
N LEU A 55 11.00 -8.11 -3.98
CA LEU A 55 11.25 -7.76 -5.37
C LEU A 55 11.34 -6.25 -5.60
N ASP A 56 10.48 -5.48 -4.94
CA ASP A 56 10.46 -4.01 -4.96
C ASP A 56 11.81 -3.44 -4.50
N ASP A 57 12.36 -3.95 -3.39
CA ASP A 57 13.69 -3.56 -2.91
C ASP A 57 14.80 -3.78 -3.96
N ILE A 58 14.69 -4.83 -4.77
CA ILE A 58 15.65 -5.10 -5.85
C ILE A 58 15.45 -4.11 -7.01
N MET A 59 14.20 -3.89 -7.42
CA MET A 59 13.85 -3.01 -8.54
C MET A 59 14.17 -1.55 -8.24
N ASP A 60 13.92 -1.11 -7.00
CA ASP A 60 14.20 0.23 -6.51
C ASP A 60 15.63 0.35 -5.92
N ASN A 61 16.43 -0.72 -6.01
CA ASN A 61 17.82 -0.75 -5.54
C ASN A 61 17.98 -0.28 -4.06
N SER A 62 16.96 -0.51 -3.23
CA SER A 62 16.87 0.00 -1.87
C SER A 62 17.99 -0.54 -0.95
N GLN A 63 18.30 0.22 0.09
CA GLN A 63 19.37 -0.13 1.05
C GLN A 63 18.83 -0.88 2.28
N THR A 64 17.77 -0.35 2.89
CA THR A 64 17.24 -0.83 4.17
C THR A 64 15.72 -0.94 4.15
N ARG A 65 15.19 -1.95 4.85
CA ARG A 65 13.76 -2.13 5.11
C ARG A 65 13.56 -2.64 6.54
N ARG A 66 12.58 -2.07 7.25
CA ARG A 66 12.25 -2.44 8.65
C ARG A 66 13.46 -2.40 9.60
N GLY A 67 14.33 -1.38 9.42
CA GLY A 67 15.53 -1.19 10.23
C GLY A 67 16.67 -2.17 9.97
N GLN A 68 16.60 -2.97 8.91
CA GLN A 68 17.62 -3.96 8.53
C GLN A 68 17.99 -3.80 7.04
N PRO A 69 19.13 -4.32 6.56
CA PRO A 69 19.43 -4.34 5.12
C PRO A 69 18.32 -5.05 4.33
N CYS A 70 17.99 -4.54 3.13
CA CYS A 70 17.09 -5.25 2.22
C CYS A 70 17.61 -6.66 1.95
N TRP A 71 16.72 -7.64 1.73
CA TRP A 71 17.11 -9.06 1.68
C TRP A 71 18.23 -9.35 0.66
N PHE A 72 18.15 -8.74 -0.53
CA PHE A 72 19.16 -8.88 -1.58
C PHE A 72 20.53 -8.23 -1.23
N ARG A 73 20.56 -7.34 -0.23
CA ARG A 73 21.78 -6.70 0.28
C ARG A 73 22.47 -7.54 1.37
N VAL A 74 21.79 -8.53 1.94
CA VAL A 74 22.38 -9.40 2.96
C VAL A 74 23.55 -10.19 2.33
N PRO A 75 24.73 -10.25 2.99
CA PRO A 75 25.86 -11.03 2.48
C PRO A 75 25.44 -12.46 2.15
N GLN A 76 25.90 -12.97 1.01
CA GLN A 76 25.59 -14.31 0.47
C GLN A 76 24.18 -14.49 -0.13
N VAL A 77 23.28 -13.50 -0.03
CA VAL A 77 21.96 -13.57 -0.66
C VAL A 77 22.02 -13.05 -2.10
N GLY A 78 22.31 -11.76 -2.30
CA GLY A 78 22.34 -11.16 -3.63
C GLY A 78 21.03 -11.42 -4.41
N LEU A 79 21.14 -11.75 -5.70
CA LEU A 79 19.98 -12.01 -6.56
C LEU A 79 19.29 -13.36 -6.31
N ILE A 80 19.78 -14.20 -5.38
CA ILE A 80 19.00 -15.36 -4.89
C ILE A 80 17.65 -14.87 -4.31
N ALA A 81 17.63 -13.64 -3.80
CA ALA A 81 16.43 -12.96 -3.31
C ALA A 81 15.26 -12.97 -4.31
N VAL A 82 15.52 -12.98 -5.63
CA VAL A 82 14.46 -13.07 -6.65
C VAL A 82 13.69 -14.39 -6.50
N ASN A 83 14.42 -15.51 -6.42
CA ASN A 83 13.81 -16.83 -6.21
C ASN A 83 13.18 -16.94 -4.82
N ASP A 84 13.79 -16.36 -3.79
CA ASP A 84 13.22 -16.34 -2.45
C ASP A 84 11.86 -15.62 -2.41
N GLY A 85 11.72 -14.51 -3.13
CA GLY A 85 10.43 -13.83 -3.35
C GLY A 85 9.41 -14.77 -3.99
N ILE A 86 9.78 -15.48 -5.07
CA ILE A 86 8.90 -16.46 -5.72
C ILE A 86 8.46 -17.56 -4.73
N ILE A 87 9.35 -18.01 -3.85
CA ILE A 87 9.01 -18.99 -2.80
C ILE A 87 8.02 -18.40 -1.78
N LEU A 88 8.19 -17.15 -1.35
CA LEU A 88 7.23 -16.47 -0.46
C LEU A 88 5.83 -16.43 -1.08
N ARG A 89 5.72 -16.06 -2.35
CA ARG A 89 4.46 -16.10 -3.11
C ARG A 89 3.84 -17.50 -3.15
N ASN A 90 4.64 -18.53 -3.42
CA ASN A 90 4.15 -19.91 -3.47
C ASN A 90 3.72 -20.47 -2.10
N HIS A 91 4.22 -19.95 -0.98
CA HIS A 91 3.72 -20.36 0.34
C HIS A 91 2.24 -20.03 0.54
N ILE A 92 1.71 -18.97 -0.10
CA ILE A 92 0.30 -18.58 0.02
C ILE A 92 -0.61 -19.72 -0.44
N SER A 93 -0.40 -20.25 -1.65
CA SER A 93 -1.22 -21.34 -2.18
C SER A 93 -1.07 -22.62 -1.35
N ARG A 94 0.12 -22.89 -0.79
CA ARG A 94 0.36 -24.00 0.14
C ARG A 94 -0.45 -23.87 1.42
N ILE A 95 -0.48 -22.67 2.01
CA ILE A 95 -1.22 -22.36 3.23
C ILE A 95 -2.73 -22.48 2.96
N LEU A 96 -3.22 -21.84 1.88
CA LEU A 96 -4.63 -21.90 1.48
C LEU A 96 -5.08 -23.35 1.24
N GLN A 97 -4.31 -24.12 0.46
CA GLN A 97 -4.61 -25.53 0.20
C GLN A 97 -4.64 -26.37 1.49
N ARG A 98 -3.72 -26.11 2.43
CA ARG A 98 -3.60 -26.89 3.67
C ARG A 98 -4.77 -26.65 4.63
N HIS A 99 -5.23 -25.41 4.76
CA HIS A 99 -6.15 -25.01 5.82
C HIS A 99 -7.58 -24.71 5.33
N PHE A 100 -7.75 -24.44 4.04
CA PHE A 100 -9.03 -23.99 3.49
C PHE A 100 -9.62 -24.90 2.41
N LYS A 101 -8.89 -25.90 1.88
CA LYS A 101 -9.37 -26.77 0.78
C LYS A 101 -10.77 -27.39 1.01
N GLY A 102 -11.15 -27.67 2.25
CA GLY A 102 -12.46 -28.22 2.60
C GLY A 102 -13.55 -27.19 2.89
N LYS A 103 -13.24 -25.88 2.86
CA LYS A 103 -14.19 -24.80 3.12
C LYS A 103 -14.94 -24.45 1.83
N PRO A 104 -16.23 -24.08 1.90
CA PRO A 104 -17.04 -23.79 0.72
C PRO A 104 -16.50 -22.62 -0.12
N TYR A 105 -15.85 -21.65 0.54
CA TYR A 105 -15.25 -20.45 -0.06
C TYR A 105 -13.78 -20.64 -0.49
N TYR A 106 -13.29 -21.89 -0.60
CA TYR A 106 -11.89 -22.15 -0.95
C TYR A 106 -11.51 -21.60 -2.33
N VAL A 107 -12.37 -21.79 -3.32
CA VAL A 107 -12.13 -21.31 -4.69
C VAL A 107 -12.12 -19.79 -4.71
N ASP A 108 -13.07 -19.16 -4.02
CA ASP A 108 -13.14 -17.70 -3.91
C ASP A 108 -11.89 -17.11 -3.24
N LEU A 109 -11.31 -17.79 -2.26
CA LEU A 109 -10.02 -17.37 -1.67
C LEU A 109 -8.87 -17.46 -2.67
N ILE A 110 -8.77 -18.55 -3.44
CA ILE A 110 -7.71 -18.68 -4.45
C ILE A 110 -7.84 -17.58 -5.51
N ASP A 111 -9.05 -17.36 -6.02
CA ASP A 111 -9.32 -16.35 -7.03
C ASP A 111 -9.08 -14.93 -6.48
N LEU A 112 -9.51 -14.65 -5.25
CA LEU A 112 -9.27 -13.37 -4.58
C LEU A 112 -7.78 -13.05 -4.45
N PHE A 113 -6.97 -13.99 -3.96
CA PHE A 113 -5.53 -13.78 -3.79
C PHE A 113 -4.82 -13.60 -5.15
N ASN A 114 -5.17 -14.41 -6.16
CA ASN A 114 -4.59 -14.30 -7.50
C ASN A 114 -4.96 -12.98 -8.18
N GLU A 115 -6.23 -12.54 -8.09
CA GLU A 115 -6.70 -11.30 -8.69
C GLU A 115 -6.05 -10.08 -8.02
N VAL A 116 -5.92 -10.09 -6.70
CA VAL A 116 -5.24 -9.02 -5.97
C VAL A 116 -3.74 -9.01 -6.24
N GLU A 117 -3.09 -10.19 -6.33
CA GLU A 117 -1.70 -10.30 -6.76
C GLU A 117 -1.50 -9.72 -8.16
N PHE A 118 -2.37 -10.08 -9.12
CA PHE A 118 -2.34 -9.55 -10.48
C PHE A 118 -2.51 -8.04 -10.53
N LYS A 119 -3.48 -7.49 -9.78
CA LYS A 119 -3.67 -6.03 -9.65
C LYS A 119 -2.42 -5.35 -9.09
N THR A 120 -1.83 -5.93 -8.05
CA THR A 120 -0.62 -5.38 -7.40
C THR A 120 0.57 -5.38 -8.35
N ALA A 121 0.80 -6.50 -9.06
CA ALA A 121 1.84 -6.60 -10.08
C ALA A 121 1.60 -5.64 -11.25
N SER A 122 0.34 -5.44 -11.67
CA SER A 122 -0.03 -4.47 -12.69
C SER A 122 0.21 -3.03 -12.24
N GLY A 123 -0.05 -2.72 -10.97
CA GLY A 123 0.30 -1.44 -10.36
C GLY A 123 1.81 -1.21 -10.33
N GLN A 124 2.59 -2.24 -10.00
CA GLN A 124 4.05 -2.18 -10.07
C GLN A 124 4.55 -1.95 -11.50
N LEU A 125 3.95 -2.62 -12.48
CA LEU A 125 4.25 -2.36 -13.89
C LEU A 125 4.01 -0.90 -14.25
N LEU A 126 2.86 -0.34 -13.87
CA LEU A 126 2.54 1.07 -14.13
C LEU A 126 3.54 2.01 -13.45
N ASP A 127 3.97 1.70 -12.23
CA ASP A 127 4.99 2.48 -11.53
C ASP A 127 6.31 2.50 -12.34
N LEU A 128 6.84 1.33 -12.65
CA LEU A 128 8.14 1.17 -13.31
C LEU A 128 8.21 1.75 -14.73
N ILE A 129 7.16 1.59 -15.55
CA ILE A 129 7.14 2.17 -16.91
C ILE A 129 6.94 3.69 -16.87
N THR A 130 6.37 4.23 -15.79
CA THR A 130 6.21 5.67 -15.59
C THR A 130 7.53 6.30 -15.13
N THR A 131 8.29 5.61 -14.29
CA THR A 131 9.51 6.13 -13.65
C THR A 131 10.81 5.72 -14.35
N HIS A 132 10.73 5.06 -15.51
CA HIS A 132 11.87 4.42 -16.18
C HIS A 132 13.06 5.36 -16.43
N GLU A 133 14.27 4.91 -16.04
CA GLU A 133 15.50 5.71 -15.96
C GLU A 133 15.93 6.41 -17.27
N GLY A 134 15.50 5.92 -18.44
CA GLY A 134 15.96 6.38 -19.74
C GLY A 134 15.32 7.68 -20.25
N GLU A 135 14.02 7.87 -20.04
CA GLU A 135 13.28 9.08 -20.43
C GLU A 135 12.63 9.67 -19.19
N LYS A 136 13.41 10.44 -18.41
CA LYS A 136 12.93 11.23 -17.27
C LYS A 136 12.05 12.38 -17.73
N ASP A 137 10.87 12.05 -18.22
CA ASP A 137 9.89 12.98 -18.75
C ASP A 137 8.76 13.19 -17.73
N LEU A 138 8.92 14.23 -16.90
CA LEU A 138 7.92 14.60 -15.90
C LEU A 138 6.58 15.00 -16.53
N SER A 139 6.51 15.27 -17.84
CA SER A 139 5.21 15.57 -18.49
C SER A 139 4.26 14.36 -18.50
N LYS A 140 4.79 13.15 -18.31
CA LYS A 140 3.99 11.93 -18.14
C LYS A 140 3.29 11.90 -16.78
N TYR A 141 3.74 12.69 -15.80
CA TYR A 141 3.23 12.64 -14.43
C TYR A 141 1.99 13.51 -14.32
N ASN A 142 0.90 12.88 -13.86
CA ASN A 142 -0.36 13.56 -13.62
C ASN A 142 -1.19 12.76 -12.61
N LEU A 143 -2.23 13.40 -12.09
CA LEU A 143 -3.07 12.83 -11.04
C LEU A 143 -3.78 11.53 -11.48
N THR A 144 -4.10 11.39 -12.76
CA THR A 144 -4.73 10.15 -13.27
C THR A 144 -3.76 8.98 -13.26
N VAL A 145 -2.50 9.20 -13.65
CA VAL A 145 -1.44 8.19 -13.63
C VAL A 145 -1.10 7.81 -12.19
N HIS A 146 -0.85 8.80 -11.31
CA HIS A 146 -0.61 8.57 -9.88
C HIS A 146 -1.73 7.73 -9.26
N ARG A 147 -2.99 8.18 -9.42
CA ARG A 147 -4.14 7.45 -8.88
C ARG A 147 -4.22 6.01 -9.37
N ARG A 148 -3.95 5.75 -10.65
CA ARG A 148 -3.95 4.37 -11.19
C ARG A 148 -2.84 3.52 -10.59
N ILE A 149 -1.62 4.06 -10.49
CA ILE A 149 -0.49 3.36 -9.85
C ILE A 149 -0.88 2.98 -8.42
N VAL A 150 -1.29 3.97 -7.62
CA VAL A 150 -1.63 3.79 -6.21
C VAL A 150 -2.79 2.81 -5.99
N GLN A 151 -3.87 2.94 -6.75
CA GLN A 151 -5.03 2.07 -6.63
C GLN A 151 -4.65 0.61 -6.84
N TYR A 152 -3.87 0.33 -7.88
CA TYR A 152 -3.48 -1.02 -8.26
C TYR A 152 -2.34 -1.57 -7.38
N LYS A 153 -1.27 -0.78 -7.19
CA LYS A 153 -0.05 -1.17 -6.46
C LYS A 153 -0.29 -1.32 -4.96
N THR A 154 -1.13 -0.47 -4.36
CA THR A 154 -1.26 -0.41 -2.89
C THR A 154 -2.64 -0.75 -2.40
N ALA A 155 -3.68 -0.12 -2.95
CA ALA A 155 -4.99 -0.09 -2.30
C ALA A 155 -5.66 -1.48 -2.20
N TYR A 156 -5.60 -2.29 -3.26
CA TYR A 156 -6.25 -3.61 -3.27
C TYR A 156 -5.70 -4.57 -2.21
N TYR A 157 -4.37 -4.77 -2.16
CA TYR A 157 -3.80 -5.74 -1.21
C TYR A 157 -3.76 -5.20 0.23
N SER A 158 -3.73 -3.88 0.40
CA SER A 158 -3.58 -3.25 1.71
C SER A 158 -4.90 -3.02 2.43
N PHE A 159 -5.97 -2.71 1.70
CA PHE A 159 -7.26 -2.33 2.28
C PHE A 159 -8.38 -3.31 1.90
N TYR A 160 -8.54 -3.60 0.61
CA TYR A 160 -9.61 -4.49 0.15
C TYR A 160 -9.40 -5.94 0.58
N LEU A 161 -8.22 -6.51 0.32
CA LEU A 161 -7.94 -7.93 0.55
C LEU A 161 -8.17 -8.38 2.01
N PRO A 162 -7.76 -7.62 3.06
CA PRO A 162 -8.04 -8.01 4.45
C PRO A 162 -9.54 -8.09 4.77
N VAL A 163 -10.34 -7.14 4.29
CA VAL A 163 -11.79 -7.12 4.53
C VAL A 163 -12.49 -8.19 3.70
N ALA A 164 -12.08 -8.39 2.44
CA ALA A 164 -12.60 -9.46 1.59
C ALA A 164 -12.34 -10.85 2.19
N CYS A 165 -11.16 -11.08 2.78
CA CYS A 165 -10.87 -12.31 3.54
C CYS A 165 -11.84 -12.49 4.72
N ALA A 166 -12.11 -11.43 5.48
CA ALA A 166 -13.03 -11.48 6.62
C ALA A 166 -14.51 -11.69 6.21
N LEU A 167 -14.92 -11.15 5.07
CA LEU A 167 -16.25 -11.37 4.47
C LEU A 167 -16.41 -12.84 4.06
N LEU A 168 -15.42 -13.42 3.35
CA LEU A 168 -15.44 -14.84 2.99
C LEU A 168 -15.47 -15.76 4.22
N LEU A 169 -14.71 -15.43 5.28
CA LEU A 169 -14.77 -16.16 6.56
C LEU A 169 -16.15 -16.07 7.22
N SER A 170 -16.88 -14.97 7.01
CA SER A 170 -18.25 -14.77 7.49
C SER A 170 -19.30 -15.47 6.62
N GLY A 171 -18.89 -16.13 5.52
CA GLY A 171 -19.78 -16.80 4.59
C GLY A 171 -20.47 -15.87 3.60
N GLU A 172 -19.97 -14.65 3.44
CA GLU A 172 -20.51 -13.65 2.53
C GLU A 172 -20.07 -13.90 1.08
N ASN A 173 -20.91 -13.51 0.12
CA ASN A 173 -20.55 -13.45 -1.31
C ASN A 173 -20.02 -12.05 -1.63
N LEU A 174 -18.76 -11.96 -2.09
CA LEU A 174 -18.08 -10.70 -2.41
C LEU A 174 -18.76 -9.88 -3.52
N ASP A 175 -19.55 -10.48 -4.40
CA ASP A 175 -20.31 -9.77 -5.43
C ASP A 175 -21.29 -8.75 -4.84
N ASN A 176 -21.76 -8.99 -3.61
CA ASN A 176 -22.67 -8.09 -2.89
C ASN A 176 -21.95 -6.89 -2.23
N PHE A 177 -20.62 -6.83 -2.29
CA PHE A 177 -19.80 -5.86 -1.56
C PHE A 177 -18.97 -4.95 -2.50
N GLY A 178 -19.50 -4.69 -3.70
CA GLY A 178 -18.87 -3.79 -4.69
C GLY A 178 -18.58 -2.38 -4.14
N ASP A 179 -19.53 -1.80 -3.41
CA ASP A 179 -19.35 -0.46 -2.82
C ASP A 179 -18.31 -0.46 -1.70
N VAL A 180 -18.27 -1.52 -0.88
CA VAL A 180 -17.24 -1.69 0.16
C VAL A 180 -15.85 -1.77 -0.45
N LYS A 181 -15.69 -2.49 -1.57
CA LYS A 181 -14.44 -2.51 -2.34
C LYS A 181 -14.05 -1.11 -2.82
N ASN A 182 -15.00 -0.34 -3.36
CA ASN A 182 -14.73 1.02 -3.85
C ASN A 182 -14.26 1.93 -2.72
N ILE A 183 -14.93 1.90 -1.55
CA ILE A 183 -14.54 2.68 -0.37
C ILE A 183 -13.13 2.28 0.09
N LEU A 184 -12.83 0.98 0.19
CA LEU A 184 -11.51 0.51 0.62
C LEU A 184 -10.40 0.88 -0.38
N VAL A 185 -10.70 0.91 -1.68
CA VAL A 185 -9.76 1.38 -2.70
C VAL A 185 -9.51 2.89 -2.58
N ASP A 186 -10.54 3.68 -2.30
CA ASP A 186 -10.40 5.12 -2.05
C ASP A 186 -9.63 5.39 -0.74
N MET A 187 -9.87 4.61 0.33
CA MET A 187 -9.05 4.66 1.56
C MET A 187 -7.59 4.36 1.29
N GLY A 188 -7.30 3.33 0.48
CA GLY A 188 -5.94 2.98 0.11
C GLY A 188 -5.27 4.03 -0.78
N THR A 189 -6.06 4.76 -1.57
CA THR A 189 -5.57 5.90 -2.35
C THR A 189 -5.17 7.05 -1.44
N TYR A 190 -6.04 7.42 -0.50
CA TYR A 190 -5.73 8.41 0.54
C TYR A 190 -4.49 8.00 1.35
N PHE A 191 -4.41 6.74 1.79
CA PHE A 191 -3.27 6.23 2.54
C PHE A 191 -1.93 6.41 1.82
N GLN A 192 -1.89 6.15 0.51
CA GLN A 192 -0.65 6.32 -0.25
C GLN A 192 -0.29 7.78 -0.48
N VAL A 193 -1.28 8.67 -0.66
CA VAL A 193 -1.00 10.12 -0.69
C VAL A 193 -0.38 10.60 0.62
N GLN A 194 -0.81 10.04 1.77
CA GLN A 194 -0.14 10.30 3.04
C GLN A 194 1.29 9.75 3.06
N ASP A 195 1.56 8.56 2.49
CA ASP A 195 2.92 8.00 2.43
C ASP A 195 3.83 8.89 1.58
N ASP A 196 3.35 9.35 0.42
CA ASP A 196 4.06 10.26 -0.49
C ASP A 196 4.37 11.61 0.19
N TYR A 197 3.41 12.15 0.97
CA TYR A 197 3.63 13.37 1.76
C TYR A 197 4.69 13.15 2.85
N LEU A 198 4.55 12.07 3.62
CA LEU A 198 5.45 11.74 4.72
C LEU A 198 6.87 11.42 4.22
N ASP A 199 7.04 10.82 3.04
CA ASP A 199 8.35 10.56 2.45
C ASP A 199 9.19 11.85 2.30
N CYS A 200 8.55 12.96 1.93
CA CYS A 200 9.23 14.24 1.76
C CYS A 200 9.30 15.08 3.04
N PHE A 201 8.18 15.19 3.76
CA PHE A 201 7.98 16.15 4.86
C PHE A 201 8.00 15.54 6.26
N GLY A 202 7.84 14.22 6.39
CA GLY A 202 7.82 13.58 7.69
C GLY A 202 9.22 13.35 8.25
N ASP A 203 9.27 13.17 9.57
CA ASP A 203 10.52 13.02 10.30
C ASP A 203 11.11 11.59 10.10
N PRO A 204 12.34 11.46 9.57
CA PRO A 204 12.98 10.16 9.35
C PRO A 204 13.06 9.27 10.60
N GLU A 205 13.19 9.84 11.80
CA GLU A 205 13.22 9.07 13.05
C GLU A 205 11.89 8.37 13.34
N PHE A 206 10.77 8.98 12.95
CA PHE A 206 9.43 8.44 13.16
C PHE A 206 8.97 7.51 12.04
N ILE A 207 9.37 7.80 10.80
CA ILE A 207 9.03 6.99 9.61
C ILE A 207 9.87 5.71 9.56
N GLY A 208 11.11 5.76 10.06
CA GLY A 208 12.02 4.61 10.07
C GLY A 208 12.71 4.33 8.72
N LYS A 209 12.63 5.28 7.78
CA LYS A 209 13.42 5.36 6.55
C LYS A 209 13.70 6.83 6.21
N ILE A 210 14.77 7.06 5.45
CA ILE A 210 14.97 8.33 4.75
C ILE A 210 14.12 8.24 3.48
N GLY A 211 13.30 9.26 3.22
CA GLY A 211 12.51 9.31 1.98
C GLY A 211 13.40 9.53 0.76
N THR A 212 13.08 8.85 -0.32
CA THR A 212 13.89 8.81 -1.56
C THR A 212 13.06 9.05 -2.81
N ASP A 213 11.77 9.41 -2.69
CA ASP A 213 10.86 9.53 -3.83
C ASP A 213 11.36 10.54 -4.88
N ILE A 214 12.04 11.61 -4.45
CA ILE A 214 12.61 12.63 -5.35
C ILE A 214 13.78 12.04 -6.12
N GLU A 215 14.72 11.40 -5.43
CA GLU A 215 15.93 10.79 -5.98
C GLU A 215 15.60 9.65 -6.96
N ASP A 216 14.63 8.82 -6.57
CA ASP A 216 14.17 7.64 -7.29
C ASP A 216 13.23 7.98 -8.46
N ASN A 217 13.03 9.27 -8.73
CA ASN A 217 12.17 9.77 -9.81
C ASN A 217 10.76 9.15 -9.70
N LYS A 218 10.19 9.08 -8.49
CA LYS A 218 8.86 8.48 -8.29
C LYS A 218 7.77 9.44 -8.76
N CYS A 219 6.71 8.87 -9.34
CA CYS A 219 5.46 9.59 -9.62
C CYS A 219 4.67 9.77 -8.32
N SER A 220 5.24 10.53 -7.39
CA SER A 220 4.67 10.87 -6.08
C SER A 220 3.53 11.90 -6.22
N TRP A 221 2.58 11.88 -5.29
CA TRP A 221 1.51 12.88 -5.25
C TRP A 221 2.07 14.32 -5.23
N LEU A 222 3.17 14.55 -4.50
CA LEU A 222 3.78 15.87 -4.36
C LEU A 222 4.28 16.43 -5.70
N VAL A 223 5.00 15.64 -6.51
CA VAL A 223 5.48 16.12 -7.81
C VAL A 223 4.33 16.38 -8.78
N VAL A 224 3.29 15.55 -8.73
CA VAL A 224 2.09 15.77 -9.55
C VAL A 224 1.39 17.07 -9.18
N GLN A 225 1.22 17.35 -7.89
CA GLN A 225 0.64 18.62 -7.44
C GLN A 225 1.53 19.82 -7.77
N ALA A 226 2.85 19.66 -7.62
CA ALA A 226 3.81 20.69 -7.98
C ALA A 226 3.70 21.05 -9.47
N LEU A 227 3.64 20.06 -10.36
CA LEU A 227 3.50 20.27 -11.80
C LEU A 227 2.19 20.96 -12.18
N GLU A 228 1.12 20.70 -11.43
CA GLU A 228 -0.20 21.30 -11.65
C GLU A 228 -0.27 22.78 -11.22
N HIS A 229 0.43 23.15 -10.15
CA HIS A 229 0.37 24.48 -9.54
C HIS A 229 1.55 25.39 -9.92
N ALA A 230 2.66 24.83 -10.42
CA ALA A 230 3.85 25.56 -10.80
C ALA A 230 3.65 26.40 -12.07
N ASP A 231 4.26 27.58 -12.10
CA ASP A 231 4.48 28.31 -13.34
C ASP A 231 5.62 27.69 -14.19
N GLU A 232 5.86 28.22 -15.38
CA GLU A 232 6.88 27.66 -16.29
C GLU A 232 8.32 27.75 -15.73
N SER A 233 8.62 28.78 -14.92
CA SER A 233 9.94 28.91 -14.30
C SER A 233 10.15 27.87 -13.19
N GLN A 234 9.13 27.66 -12.37
CA GLN A 234 9.09 26.66 -11.31
C GLN A 234 9.10 25.24 -11.88
N LYS A 235 8.40 24.98 -13.00
CA LYS A 235 8.50 23.70 -13.71
C LYS A 235 9.92 23.41 -14.18
N SER A 236 10.64 24.41 -14.71
CA SER A 236 12.06 24.21 -15.11
C SER A 236 12.90 23.69 -13.95
N ILE A 237 12.66 24.18 -12.72
CA ILE A 237 13.33 23.68 -11.51
C ILE A 237 13.03 22.19 -11.31
N LEU A 238 11.78 21.74 -11.45
CA LEU A 238 11.43 20.32 -11.35
C LEU A 238 12.13 19.50 -12.42
N PHE A 239 12.05 19.89 -13.70
CA PHE A 239 12.69 19.17 -14.81
C PHE A 239 14.21 19.07 -14.67
N GLU A 240 14.85 20.09 -14.10
CA GLU A 240 16.30 20.11 -13.90
C GLU A 240 16.77 19.34 -12.68
N ASN A 241 15.93 19.16 -11.64
CA ASN A 241 16.38 18.67 -10.33
C ASN A 241 15.72 17.37 -9.87
N TYR A 242 14.53 17.02 -10.35
CA TYR A 242 13.84 15.80 -9.94
C TYR A 242 14.52 14.54 -10.50
N GLY A 243 14.54 13.45 -9.72
CA GLY A 243 15.21 12.21 -10.12
C GLY A 243 16.74 12.26 -10.07
N LYS A 244 17.32 13.21 -9.33
CA LYS A 244 18.76 13.31 -9.09
C LYS A 244 19.08 13.00 -7.63
N SER A 245 20.10 12.18 -7.41
CA SER A 245 20.56 11.82 -6.08
C SER A 245 21.45 12.89 -5.42
N ASP A 246 21.74 14.00 -6.10
CA ASP A 246 22.55 15.06 -5.50
C ASP A 246 21.73 15.87 -4.48
N PRO A 247 22.25 16.11 -3.26
CA PRO A 247 21.47 16.76 -2.20
C PRO A 247 21.01 18.19 -2.53
N GLU A 248 21.73 18.91 -3.40
CA GLU A 248 21.37 20.27 -3.78
C GLU A 248 20.12 20.29 -4.68
N SER A 249 20.02 19.37 -5.65
CA SER A 249 18.83 19.20 -6.47
C SER A 249 17.64 18.74 -5.63
N VAL A 250 17.82 17.80 -4.71
CA VAL A 250 16.76 17.38 -3.78
C VAL A 250 16.27 18.56 -2.94
N ALA A 251 17.18 19.38 -2.41
CA ALA A 251 16.84 20.57 -1.63
C ALA A 251 16.01 21.58 -2.45
N LYS A 252 16.40 21.85 -3.70
CA LYS A 252 15.64 22.75 -4.60
C LYS A 252 14.22 22.26 -4.85
N VAL A 253 14.01 20.96 -5.05
CA VAL A 253 12.66 20.38 -5.20
C VAL A 253 11.85 20.58 -3.92
N LYS A 254 12.43 20.30 -2.75
CA LYS A 254 11.76 20.50 -1.46
C LYS A 254 11.43 21.96 -1.17
N ASP A 255 12.33 22.88 -1.50
CA ASP A 255 12.09 24.33 -1.36
C ASP A 255 10.95 24.79 -2.26
N LEU A 256 10.89 24.30 -3.50
CA LEU A 256 9.78 24.58 -4.39
C LEU A 256 8.44 24.03 -3.85
N TYR A 257 8.43 22.83 -3.26
CA TYR A 257 7.21 22.29 -2.63
C TYR A 257 6.71 23.18 -1.48
N ARG A 258 7.62 23.79 -0.72
CA ARG A 258 7.27 24.77 0.33
C ARG A 258 6.76 26.08 -0.28
N GLU A 259 7.40 26.58 -1.33
CA GLU A 259 6.98 27.79 -2.04
C GLU A 259 5.54 27.65 -2.60
N LEU A 260 5.22 26.47 -3.14
CA LEU A 260 3.89 26.11 -3.64
C LEU A 260 2.88 25.78 -2.52
N ASN A 261 3.29 25.83 -1.25
CA ASN A 261 2.47 25.51 -0.08
C ASN A 261 1.81 24.12 -0.15
N LEU A 262 2.52 23.10 -0.67
CA LEU A 262 1.95 21.76 -0.85
C LEU A 262 1.55 21.08 0.46
N GLU A 263 2.13 21.48 1.60
CA GLU A 263 1.69 21.03 2.93
C GLU A 263 0.25 21.47 3.22
N VAL A 264 -0.11 22.72 2.87
CA VAL A 264 -1.48 23.24 3.04
C VAL A 264 -2.44 22.47 2.13
N LEU A 265 -2.03 22.23 0.88
CA LEU A 265 -2.82 21.48 -0.09
C LEU A 265 -3.05 20.03 0.36
N PHE A 266 -2.03 19.39 0.94
CA PHE A 266 -2.15 18.06 1.52
C PHE A 266 -3.16 18.02 2.66
N HIS A 267 -3.10 18.97 3.60
CA HIS A 267 -4.04 19.02 4.72
C HIS A 267 -5.48 19.31 4.28
N GLU A 268 -5.67 20.07 3.20
CA GLU A 268 -6.97 20.25 2.57
C GLU A 268 -7.47 18.94 1.95
N TYR A 269 -6.65 18.29 1.12
CA TYR A 269 -6.94 16.99 0.52
C TYR A 269 -7.28 15.92 1.59
N GLU A 270 -6.52 15.87 2.68
CA GLU A 270 -6.74 14.93 3.78
C GLU A 270 -8.11 15.14 4.43
N ARG A 271 -8.48 16.39 4.70
CA ARG A 271 -9.79 16.73 5.29
C ARG A 271 -10.94 16.39 4.35
N GLU A 272 -10.81 16.71 3.06
CA GLU A 272 -11.84 16.40 2.06
C GLU A 272 -12.00 14.90 1.87
N SER A 273 -10.89 14.17 1.75
CA SER A 273 -10.86 12.71 1.64
C SER A 273 -11.52 12.05 2.84
N TYR A 274 -11.21 12.51 4.06
CA TYR A 274 -11.84 12.01 5.28
C TYR A 274 -13.35 12.24 5.29
N ASN A 275 -13.81 13.45 4.95
CA ASN A 275 -15.23 13.79 4.92
C ASN A 275 -16.00 12.94 3.91
N LYS A 276 -15.44 12.77 2.70
CA LYS A 276 -16.00 11.89 1.67
C LYS A 276 -16.08 10.45 2.16
N LEU A 277 -14.98 9.91 2.69
CA LEU A 277 -14.94 8.53 3.17
C LEU A 277 -15.95 8.29 4.30
N ILE A 278 -16.08 9.21 5.26
CA ILE A 278 -17.10 9.09 6.31
C ILE A 278 -18.51 9.08 5.72
N ALA A 279 -18.82 9.96 4.78
CA ALA A 279 -20.13 9.99 4.13
C ALA A 279 -20.43 8.67 3.39
N ASP A 280 -19.48 8.17 2.62
CA ASP A 280 -19.62 6.90 1.88
C ASP A 280 -19.78 5.69 2.81
N ILE A 281 -19.06 5.70 3.94
CA ILE A 281 -19.21 4.67 4.98
C ILE A 281 -20.59 4.73 5.62
N GLU A 282 -21.08 5.92 5.98
CA GLU A 282 -22.36 6.09 6.65
C GLU A 282 -23.55 5.73 5.76
N ALA A 283 -23.38 5.85 4.45
CA ALA A 283 -24.33 5.40 3.44
C ALA A 283 -24.45 3.86 3.32
N GLN A 284 -23.49 3.08 3.86
CA GLN A 284 -23.56 1.61 3.79
C GLN A 284 -24.73 1.07 4.63
N PRO A 285 -25.55 0.14 4.12
CA PRO A 285 -26.75 -0.32 4.85
C PRO A 285 -26.40 -1.19 6.07
N ASN A 286 -25.28 -1.91 6.03
CA ASN A 286 -24.89 -2.86 7.09
C ASN A 286 -24.03 -2.16 8.16
N LYS A 287 -24.52 -2.10 9.40
CA LYS A 287 -23.81 -1.47 10.53
C LYS A 287 -22.50 -2.15 10.93
N ALA A 288 -22.39 -3.46 10.76
CA ALA A 288 -21.13 -4.16 10.99
C ALA A 288 -20.08 -3.74 9.95
N VAL A 289 -20.48 -3.63 8.67
CA VAL A 289 -19.62 -3.10 7.60
C VAL A 289 -19.21 -1.66 7.88
N GLN A 290 -20.15 -0.79 8.30
CA GLN A 290 -19.80 0.58 8.72
C GLN A 290 -18.72 0.58 9.79
N THR A 291 -18.83 -0.32 10.78
CA THR A 291 -17.89 -0.43 11.90
C THR A 291 -16.52 -0.92 11.44
N VAL A 292 -16.46 -1.89 10.52
CA VAL A 292 -15.20 -2.34 9.90
C VAL A 292 -14.52 -1.18 9.20
N LEU A 293 -15.24 -0.46 8.33
CA LEU A 293 -14.67 0.63 7.55
C LEU A 293 -14.22 1.80 8.44
N LYS A 294 -15.01 2.17 9.47
CA LYS A 294 -14.61 3.19 10.46
C LYS A 294 -13.34 2.79 11.21
N SER A 295 -13.18 1.50 11.55
CA SER A 295 -11.96 0.99 12.19
C SER A 295 -10.72 1.17 11.29
N PHE A 296 -10.83 0.90 9.99
CA PHE A 296 -9.74 1.15 9.05
C PHE A 296 -9.42 2.64 8.93
N LEU A 297 -10.42 3.48 8.72
CA LEU A 297 -10.22 4.92 8.55
C LEU A 297 -9.58 5.55 9.80
N HIS A 298 -10.01 5.15 11.00
CA HIS A 298 -9.42 5.64 12.25
C HIS A 298 -7.94 5.27 12.40
N LYS A 299 -7.51 4.10 11.90
CA LYS A 299 -6.10 3.67 11.96
C LYS A 299 -5.18 4.50 11.04
N ILE A 300 -5.72 5.19 10.03
CA ILE A 300 -4.91 5.89 9.02
C ILE A 300 -5.08 7.42 9.04
N TYR A 301 -6.22 7.93 9.54
CA TYR A 301 -6.47 9.37 9.55
C TYR A 301 -5.49 10.11 10.45
N LYS A 302 -4.82 11.14 9.92
CA LYS A 302 -3.78 11.90 10.63
C LYS A 302 -2.69 11.03 11.25
N ARG A 303 -2.22 10.03 10.51
CA ARG A 303 -1.10 9.21 10.93
C ARG A 303 0.20 9.98 10.74
N ASP A 304 1.12 9.79 11.68
CA ASP A 304 2.46 10.37 11.64
C ASP A 304 3.53 9.38 11.11
N LYS A 305 3.13 8.14 10.76
CA LYS A 305 4.01 7.02 10.32
C LYS A 305 3.27 5.83 9.71
#